data_AF-A0A530QIZ6-F1
#
_entry.id   AF-A0A530QIZ6-F1
#
_cell.length_a   1.000
_cell.length_b   1.000
_cell.length_c   1.000
_cell.angle_alpha   90.00
_cell.angle_beta   90.00
_cell.angle_gamma   90.00
#
_symmetry.space_group_name_H-M   'P 1'
#
loop_
_entity.id
_entity.type
_entity.pdbx_description
1 polymer ?
#
loop_
_entity_poly.entity_id
_entity_poly.type
_entity_poly.pdbx_seq_one_letter_code
_entity_poly.pdbx_strand_id
1 'polypeptide(L)'
;DNLFNYEWELTKSPAGAHQWTPKGGAGAATVPDAHNPSKRHAPAMLTTDLALRFDPAYEKISRRFHQNPDQFADAFARAWFKLTHRDMGPVVRYLGPLVPKEELIWQDPVPAVDHELVGEQDIASLKAKILASG
;
A
#
# COMPACT_ATOMS: atom_id res chain seq x y z
N ASP A 1 11.21 13.10 4.02
CA ASP A 1 12.25 14.12 4.29
C ASP A 1 13.61 13.51 4.60
N ASN A 2 13.78 12.81 5.73
CA ASN A 2 15.10 12.27 6.15
C ASN A 2 15.87 11.52 5.05
N LEU A 3 15.20 10.66 4.28
CA LEU A 3 15.80 9.88 3.19
C LEU A 3 16.58 10.74 2.18
N PHE A 4 16.07 11.93 1.87
CA PHE A 4 16.64 12.84 0.87
C PHE A 4 17.48 13.98 1.49
N ASN A 5 17.25 14.32 2.75
CA ASN A 5 17.93 15.44 3.43
C ASN A 5 19.30 15.07 4.00
N TYR A 6 19.64 13.79 4.05
CA TYR A 6 20.92 13.30 4.56
C TYR A 6 21.62 12.40 3.55
N GLU A 7 22.95 12.35 3.64
CA GLU A 7 23.77 11.29 3.06
C GLU A 7 23.96 10.18 4.09
N TRP A 8 24.04 8.92 3.64
CA TRP A 8 23.97 7.74 4.52
C TRP A 8 25.25 6.91 4.46
N GLU A 9 25.73 6.43 5.61
CA GLU A 9 26.82 5.47 5.72
C GLU A 9 26.42 4.22 6.50
N LEU A 10 27.01 3.09 6.10
CA LEU A 10 26.73 1.79 6.69
C LEU A 10 27.27 1.75 8.11
N THR A 11 26.45 1.29 9.04
CA THR A 11 26.81 1.04 10.43
C THR A 11 26.21 -0.28 10.92
N LYS A 12 26.45 -0.61 12.18
CA LYS A 12 25.87 -1.77 12.86
C LYS A 12 24.93 -1.34 13.97
N SER A 13 23.83 -2.06 14.14
CA SER A 13 22.95 -1.91 15.30
C SER A 13 23.64 -2.40 16.57
N PRO A 14 23.12 -2.04 17.77
CA PRO A 14 23.61 -2.61 19.02
C PRO A 14 23.61 -4.15 19.05
N ALA A 15 22.75 -4.78 18.23
CA ALA A 15 22.68 -6.24 18.06
C ALA A 15 23.49 -6.77 16.85
N GLY A 16 24.30 -5.94 16.19
CA GLY A 16 25.18 -6.36 15.09
C GLY A 16 24.54 -6.43 13.69
N ALA A 17 23.28 -6.02 13.55
CA ALA A 17 22.59 -5.99 12.25
C ALA A 17 23.05 -4.79 11.39
N HIS A 18 22.99 -4.91 10.07
CA HIS A 18 23.27 -3.77 9.18
C HIS A 18 22.15 -2.74 9.19
N GLN A 19 22.52 -1.48 9.32
CA GLN A 19 21.63 -0.32 9.19
C GLN A 19 22.44 0.88 8.70
N TRP A 20 21.78 2.00 8.44
CA TRP A 20 22.41 3.20 7.91
C TRP A 20 22.16 4.39 8.83
N THR A 21 23.20 5.20 9.02
CA THR A 21 23.16 6.45 9.81
C THR A 21 23.56 7.62 8.92
N PRO A 22 23.11 8.86 9.22
CA PRO A 22 23.58 10.04 8.49
C PRO A 22 25.09 10.21 8.62
N LYS A 23 25.75 10.51 7.50
CA LYS A 23 27.19 10.78 7.45
C LYS A 23 27.58 11.98 8.28
N GLY A 24 28.78 11.93 8.86
CA GLY A 24 29.39 13.08 9.54
C GLY A 24 28.63 13.54 10.79
N GLY A 25 27.84 12.66 11.41
CA GLY A 25 27.04 12.99 12.60
C GLY A 25 25.85 13.91 12.32
N ALA A 26 25.43 14.05 11.07
CA ALA A 26 24.24 14.82 10.73
C ALA A 26 22.99 14.25 11.43
N GLY A 27 22.05 15.11 11.79
CA GLY A 27 20.81 14.68 12.46
C GLY A 27 21.02 14.12 13.88
N ALA A 28 22.21 14.27 14.49
CA ALA A 28 22.43 13.89 15.88
C ALA A 28 21.41 14.57 16.80
N ALA A 29 20.89 13.79 17.76
CA ALA A 29 19.90 14.22 18.75
C ALA A 29 18.58 14.79 18.19
N THR A 30 18.21 14.45 16.95
CA THR A 30 16.92 14.87 16.35
C THR A 30 15.77 13.93 16.69
N VAL A 31 16.05 12.65 16.97
CA VAL A 31 15.02 11.66 17.31
C VAL A 31 14.98 11.47 18.83
N PRO A 32 13.85 11.68 19.50
CA PRO A 32 13.73 11.39 20.93
C PRO A 32 13.87 9.90 21.20
N ASP A 33 14.45 9.53 22.33
CA ASP A 33 14.41 8.14 22.77
C ASP A 33 12.98 7.73 23.10
N ALA A 34 12.64 6.46 22.82
CA ALA A 34 11.29 5.95 22.97
C ALA A 34 10.81 5.86 24.43
N HIS A 35 11.73 5.83 25.40
CA HIS A 35 11.40 5.63 26.82
C HIS A 35 12.09 6.64 27.75
N ASN A 36 13.24 7.20 27.36
CA ASN A 36 14.00 8.12 28.19
C ASN A 36 13.94 9.56 27.64
N PRO A 37 13.22 10.49 28.29
CA PRO A 37 13.06 11.86 27.78
C PRO A 37 14.37 12.66 27.73
N SER A 38 15.40 12.25 28.50
CA SER A 38 16.71 12.90 28.54
C SER A 38 17.67 12.38 27.46
N LYS A 39 17.28 11.36 26.68
CA LYS A 39 18.12 10.74 25.65
C LYS A 39 17.56 11.03 24.25
N ARG A 40 18.45 11.24 23.29
CA ARG A 40 18.13 11.42 21.88
C ARG A 40 19.11 10.68 20.98
N HIS A 41 18.68 10.43 19.74
CA HIS A 41 19.39 9.63 18.75
C HIS A 41 19.47 10.36 17.41
N ALA A 42 20.37 9.89 16.55
CA ALA A 42 20.30 10.19 15.13
C ALA A 42 19.20 9.32 14.47
N PRO A 43 18.58 9.77 13.36
CA PRO A 43 17.68 8.92 12.59
C PRO A 43 18.47 7.77 11.96
N ALA A 44 17.79 6.66 11.66
CA ALA A 44 18.37 5.51 10.99
C ALA A 44 17.53 5.13 9.77
N MET A 45 18.14 4.44 8.82
CA MET A 45 17.48 3.84 7.66
C MET A 45 17.90 2.38 7.51
N LEU A 46 17.01 1.56 6.97
CA LEU A 46 17.32 0.22 6.51
C LEU A 46 17.89 0.26 5.09
N THR A 47 18.54 -0.83 4.67
CA THR A 47 18.96 -0.98 3.28
C THR A 47 17.76 -0.92 2.31
N THR A 48 16.60 -1.42 2.73
CA THR A 48 15.35 -1.34 1.95
C THR A 48 14.83 0.08 1.80
N ASP A 49 15.02 0.94 2.81
CA ASP A 49 14.63 2.35 2.71
C ASP A 49 15.52 3.09 1.72
N LEU A 50 16.84 2.82 1.76
CA LEU A 50 17.77 3.41 0.81
C LEU A 50 17.50 2.94 -0.63
N ALA A 51 17.03 1.70 -0.83
CA ALA A 51 16.64 1.22 -2.15
C ALA A 51 15.58 2.13 -2.81
N LEU A 52 14.70 2.76 -2.02
CA LEU A 52 13.70 3.71 -2.52
C LEU A 52 14.30 5.02 -3.08
N ARG A 53 15.56 5.33 -2.75
CA ARG A 53 16.31 6.48 -3.26
C ARG A 53 17.34 6.09 -4.32
N PHE A 54 17.92 4.89 -4.27
CA PHE A 54 19.00 4.50 -5.18
C PHE A 54 18.53 3.70 -6.40
N ASP A 55 17.39 3.02 -6.34
CA ASP A 55 16.80 2.41 -7.53
C ASP A 55 16.24 3.50 -8.47
N PRO A 56 16.57 3.53 -9.78
CA PRO A 56 16.13 4.59 -10.69
C PRO A 56 14.61 4.72 -10.87
N ALA A 57 13.84 3.65 -10.67
CA ALA A 57 12.39 3.67 -10.76
C ALA A 57 11.77 4.17 -9.46
N TYR A 58 12.22 3.62 -8.32
CA TYR A 58 11.70 4.05 -7.01
C TYR A 58 12.13 5.47 -6.64
N GLU A 59 13.32 5.90 -7.05
CA GLU A 59 13.82 7.25 -6.77
C GLU A 59 12.87 8.32 -7.31
N LYS A 60 12.39 8.14 -8.55
CA LYS A 60 11.45 9.07 -9.20
C LYS A 60 10.14 9.16 -8.44
N ILE A 61 9.63 8.01 -7.99
CA ILE A 61 8.38 7.92 -7.22
C ILE A 61 8.57 8.58 -5.85
N SER A 62 9.63 8.19 -5.12
CA SER A 62 9.95 8.70 -3.79
C SER A 62 10.22 10.21 -3.80
N ARG A 63 10.93 10.72 -4.81
CA ARG A 63 11.19 12.16 -4.96
C ARG A 63 9.92 12.93 -5.28
N ARG A 64 9.05 12.39 -6.14
CA ARG A 64 7.74 12.99 -6.41
C ARG A 64 6.90 13.07 -5.15
N PHE A 65 6.83 12.00 -4.35
CA PHE A 65 6.12 11.99 -3.07
C PHE A 65 6.72 12.95 -2.04
N HIS A 66 8.05 13.07 -2.01
CA HIS A 66 8.70 14.07 -1.16
C HIS A 66 8.30 15.51 -1.53
N GLN A 67 8.09 15.79 -2.81
CA GLN A 67 7.69 17.11 -3.30
C GLN A 67 6.17 17.34 -3.31
N ASN A 68 5.37 16.27 -3.21
CA ASN A 68 3.91 16.27 -3.32
C ASN A 68 3.31 15.33 -2.24
N PRO A 69 3.30 15.75 -0.97
CA PRO A 69 2.91 14.90 0.15
C PRO A 69 1.43 14.47 0.11
N ASP A 70 0.57 15.24 -0.54
CA ASP A 70 -0.83 14.92 -0.81
C ASP A 70 -0.98 13.68 -1.71
N GLN A 71 -0.15 13.58 -2.76
CA GLN A 71 -0.12 12.42 -3.65
C GLN A 71 0.41 11.18 -2.93
N PHE A 72 1.37 11.36 -2.03
CA PHE A 72 1.83 10.26 -1.17
C PHE A 72 0.71 9.75 -0.27
N ALA A 73 -0.02 10.65 0.37
CA ALA A 73 -1.12 10.30 1.28
C ALA A 73 -2.22 9.51 0.55
N ASP A 74 -2.67 9.97 -0.63
CA ASP A 74 -3.67 9.26 -1.43
C ASP A 74 -3.18 7.88 -1.90
N ALA A 75 -1.96 7.82 -2.47
CA ALA A 75 -1.40 6.57 -2.95
C ALA A 75 -1.20 5.54 -1.82
N PHE A 76 -0.71 5.99 -0.66
CA PHE A 76 -0.51 5.13 0.50
C PHE A 76 -1.84 4.63 1.07
N ALA A 77 -2.85 5.50 1.20
CA ALA A 77 -4.18 5.10 1.68
C ALA A 77 -4.81 4.03 0.78
N ARG A 78 -4.76 4.22 -0.55
CA ARG A 78 -5.28 3.26 -1.53
C ARG A 78 -4.49 1.95 -1.52
N ALA A 79 -3.16 2.02 -1.44
CA ALA A 79 -2.30 0.84 -1.36
C ALA A 79 -2.53 0.04 -0.07
N TRP A 80 -2.70 0.71 1.07
CA TRP A 80 -2.99 0.09 2.36
C TRP A 80 -4.36 -0.59 2.37
N PHE A 81 -5.39 0.07 1.83
CA PHE A 81 -6.71 -0.52 1.68
C PHE A 81 -6.65 -1.79 0.82
N LYS A 82 -5.99 -1.72 -0.35
CA LYS A 82 -5.77 -2.89 -1.20
C LYS A 82 -5.01 -4.01 -0.47
N LEU A 83 -3.90 -3.69 0.21
CA LEU A 83 -3.08 -4.69 0.92
C LEU A 83 -3.92 -5.52 1.90
N THR A 84 -4.81 -4.85 2.62
CA THR A 84 -5.61 -5.43 3.72
C THR A 84 -6.92 -6.07 3.27
N HIS A 85 -7.29 -5.95 1.99
CA HIS A 85 -8.58 -6.45 1.48
C HIS A 85 -8.46 -7.24 0.16
N ARG A 86 -7.29 -7.31 -0.48
CA ARG A 86 -7.08 -7.98 -1.78
C ARG A 86 -7.44 -9.46 -1.80
N ASP A 87 -7.50 -10.12 -0.64
CA ASP A 87 -7.85 -11.52 -0.47
C ASP A 87 -9.30 -11.73 -0.02
N MET A 88 -10.09 -10.66 0.10
CA MET A 88 -11.50 -10.74 0.46
C MET A 88 -12.41 -11.05 -0.75
N GLY A 89 -11.90 -11.08 -1.98
CA GLY A 89 -12.72 -11.35 -3.16
C GLY A 89 -13.75 -10.24 -3.44
N PRO A 90 -14.93 -10.57 -4.00
CA PRO A 90 -15.91 -9.59 -4.46
C PRO A 90 -16.40 -8.65 -3.34
N VAL A 91 -16.69 -7.39 -3.72
CA VAL A 91 -17.08 -6.31 -2.79
C VAL A 91 -18.32 -6.64 -1.95
N VAL A 92 -19.22 -7.51 -2.43
CA VAL A 92 -20.41 -7.97 -1.69
C VAL A 92 -20.07 -8.68 -0.38
N ARG A 93 -18.82 -9.12 -0.18
CA ARG A 93 -18.34 -9.71 1.08
C ARG A 93 -17.93 -8.68 2.13
N TYR A 94 -17.84 -7.41 1.77
CA TYR A 94 -17.35 -6.35 2.66
C TYR A 94 -18.52 -5.90 3.53
N LEU A 95 -18.30 -5.83 4.85
CA LEU A 95 -19.35 -5.55 5.82
C LEU A 95 -18.96 -4.38 6.73
N GLY A 96 -19.97 -3.66 7.23
CA GLY A 96 -19.81 -2.57 8.19
C GLY A 96 -19.94 -1.18 7.57
N PRO A 97 -20.07 -0.14 8.41
CA PRO A 97 -20.39 1.21 7.97
C PRO A 97 -19.23 1.96 7.30
N LEU A 98 -18.02 1.39 7.31
CA LEU A 98 -16.81 2.03 6.79
C LEU A 98 -16.41 1.51 5.40
N VAL A 99 -17.21 0.61 4.80
CA VAL A 99 -16.96 0.13 3.43
C VAL A 99 -17.06 1.32 2.47
N PRO A 100 -16.02 1.64 1.68
CA PRO A 100 -16.07 2.74 0.74
C PRO A 100 -17.09 2.45 -0.37
N LYS A 101 -17.69 3.52 -0.91
CA LYS A 101 -18.63 3.42 -2.04
C LYS A 101 -17.93 3.20 -3.39
N GLU A 102 -16.64 3.52 -3.47
CA GLU A 102 -15.84 3.32 -4.68
C GLU A 102 -15.51 1.83 -4.83
N GLU A 103 -15.91 1.24 -5.96
CA GLU A 103 -15.43 -0.08 -6.37
C GLU A 103 -14.08 0.05 -7.07
N LEU A 104 -13.15 -0.84 -6.74
CA LEU A 104 -11.79 -0.80 -7.23
C LEU A 104 -11.52 -1.98 -8.16
N ILE A 105 -10.80 -1.75 -9.26
CA ILE A 105 -10.57 -2.76 -10.31
C ILE A 105 -9.98 -4.08 -9.80
N TRP A 106 -9.16 -4.04 -8.74
CA TRP A 106 -8.55 -5.26 -8.18
C TRP A 106 -9.54 -6.12 -7.36
N GLN A 107 -10.76 -5.64 -7.14
CA GLN A 107 -11.87 -6.40 -6.57
C GLN A 107 -12.65 -7.19 -7.64
N ASP A 108 -12.25 -7.08 -8.91
CA ASP A 108 -12.90 -7.67 -10.08
C ASP A 108 -14.42 -7.40 -10.11
N PRO A 109 -14.86 -6.12 -10.07
CA PRO A 109 -16.28 -5.79 -9.99
C PRO A 109 -17.04 -6.22 -11.24
N VAL A 110 -18.29 -6.64 -11.04
CA VAL A 110 -19.23 -6.97 -12.11
C VAL A 110 -20.41 -6.00 -12.04
N PRO A 111 -21.04 -5.64 -13.18
CA PRO A 111 -22.21 -4.78 -13.16
C PRO A 111 -23.30 -5.35 -12.25
N ALA A 112 -24.01 -4.45 -11.57
CA ALA A 112 -25.22 -4.82 -10.84
C ALA A 112 -26.27 -5.35 -11.82
N VAL A 113 -27.09 -6.28 -11.35
CA VAL A 113 -28.26 -6.75 -12.10
C VAL A 113 -29.24 -5.59 -12.27
N ASP A 114 -29.54 -5.24 -13.53
CA ASP A 114 -30.42 -4.14 -13.90
C ASP A 114 -31.70 -4.61 -14.63
N HIS A 115 -31.93 -5.93 -14.66
CA HIS A 115 -33.07 -6.57 -15.30
C HIS A 115 -33.68 -7.67 -14.43
N GLU A 116 -34.88 -8.14 -14.79
CA GLU A 116 -35.51 -9.28 -14.13
C GLU A 116 -34.69 -10.56 -14.34
N LEU A 117 -34.50 -11.34 -13.28
CA LEU A 117 -33.80 -12.62 -13.36
C LEU A 117 -34.74 -13.71 -13.87
N VAL A 118 -34.20 -14.61 -14.69
CA VAL A 118 -34.93 -15.76 -15.24
C VAL A 118 -35.55 -16.62 -14.13
N GLY A 119 -36.82 -16.97 -14.31
CA GLY A 119 -37.55 -17.86 -13.41
C GLY A 119 -37.36 -19.34 -13.75
N GLU A 120 -38.02 -20.22 -13.00
CA GLU A 120 -37.93 -21.67 -13.21
C GLU A 120 -38.33 -22.09 -14.63
N GLN A 121 -39.39 -21.48 -15.18
CA GLN A 121 -39.88 -21.77 -16.53
C GLN A 121 -38.89 -21.32 -17.62
N ASP A 122 -38.30 -20.13 -17.46
CA ASP A 122 -37.29 -19.60 -18.37
C ASP A 122 -36.04 -20.48 -18.38
N ILE A 123 -35.57 -20.89 -17.19
CA ILE A 123 -34.41 -21.78 -17.03
C ILE A 123 -34.66 -23.12 -17.74
N ALA A 124 -35.85 -23.71 -17.57
CA ALA A 124 -36.21 -24.96 -18.26
C ALA A 124 -36.24 -24.80 -19.79
N SER A 125 -36.84 -23.70 -20.28
CA SER A 125 -36.89 -23.38 -21.71
C SER A 125 -35.50 -23.17 -22.31
N LEU A 126 -34.63 -22.42 -21.62
CA LEU A 126 -33.26 -22.12 -22.07
C LEU A 126 -32.39 -23.38 -22.12
N LYS A 127 -32.47 -24.26 -21.10
CA LYS A 127 -31.74 -25.55 -21.11
C LYS A 127 -32.14 -26.42 -22.29
N ALA A 128 -33.44 -26.53 -22.59
CA ALA A 128 -33.93 -27.30 -23.73
C ALA A 128 -33.42 -26.72 -25.07
N LYS A 129 -33.41 -25.39 -25.21
CA LYS A 129 -32.87 -24.72 -26.42
C LYS A 129 -31.38 -24.97 -26.61
N ILE A 130 -30.57 -24.90 -25.54
CA ILE A 130 -29.12 -25.16 -25.61
C ILE A 130 -28.85 -26.60 -26.07
N LEU A 131 -29.56 -27.59 -25.49
CA LEU A 131 -29.42 -29.00 -25.86
C LEU A 131 -29.86 -29.30 -27.31
N ALA A 132 -30.77 -28.49 -27.86
CA ALA A 132 -31.25 -28.64 -29.23
C ALA A 132 -30.42 -27.85 -30.26
N SER A 133 -29.37 -27.15 -29.85
CA SER A 133 -28.61 -26.23 -30.71
C SER A 133 -27.59 -26.89 -31.65
N GLY A 134 -27.38 -28.21 -31.53
CA GLY A 134 -26.44 -29.02 -32.31
C GLY A 134 -25.98 -30.25 -31.54
#